data_AF-A0A2K8MHC2-F1
#
_entry.id   AF-A0A2K8MHC2-F1
#
_cell.length_a   1.000
_cell.length_b   1.000
_cell.length_c   1.000
_cell.angle_alpha   90.00
_cell.angle_beta   90.00
_cell.angle_gamma   90.00
#
_symmetry.space_group_name_H-M   'P 1'
#
loop_
_entity.id
_entity.type
_entity.pdbx_description
1 polymer ?
#
loop_
_entity_poly.entity_id
_entity_poly.type
_entity_poly.pdbx_seq_one_letter_code
_entity_poly.pdbx_strand_id
1 'polypeptide(L)'
;MDTITDRAQALLQERLGSIRDLEKYAQEASSARDALRAAESKLADAWTAATKAGWTVDELRKLGIEQPGSRRGGRPRTAASRRGSATKKRDASTKKRDASTEREPAQAATDPAAGDAESSAQ
;
A
#
# COMPACT_ATOMS: atom_id res chain seq x y z
N MET A 1 -34.42 36.28 -10.34
CA MET A 1 -33.05 36.64 -9.89
C MET A 1 -32.73 35.74 -8.71
N ASP A 2 -32.17 34.55 -8.97
CA ASP A 2 -31.95 33.50 -7.97
C ASP A 2 -30.64 33.69 -7.21
N THR A 3 -30.58 34.77 -6.45
CA THR A 3 -29.37 35.25 -5.74
C THR A 3 -28.79 34.27 -4.73
N ILE A 4 -29.59 33.36 -4.17
CA ILE A 4 -29.11 32.31 -3.24
C ILE A 4 -28.40 31.20 -4.02
N THR A 5 -28.96 30.79 -5.15
CA THR A 5 -28.37 29.79 -6.04
C THR A 5 -27.03 30.28 -6.58
N ASP A 6 -26.96 31.54 -7.02
CA ASP A 6 -25.71 32.15 -7.51
C ASP A 6 -24.62 32.15 -6.43
N ARG A 7 -24.97 32.52 -5.19
CA ARG A 7 -24.02 32.50 -4.06
C ARG A 7 -23.56 31.08 -3.71
N ALA A 8 -24.48 30.11 -3.72
CA ALA A 8 -24.14 28.71 -3.46
C ALA A 8 -23.20 28.16 -4.53
N GLN A 9 -23.42 28.51 -5.80
CA GLN A 9 -22.53 28.14 -6.90
C GLN A 9 -21.15 28.80 -6.78
N ALA A 10 -21.09 30.09 -6.42
CA ALA A 10 -19.82 30.80 -6.22
C ALA A 10 -18.98 30.14 -5.13
N LEU A 11 -19.58 29.81 -3.97
CA LEU A 11 -18.89 29.11 -2.88
C LEU A 11 -18.39 27.72 -3.30
N LEU A 12 -19.18 26.99 -4.08
CA LEU A 12 -18.76 25.69 -4.61
C LEU A 12 -17.58 25.84 -5.57
N GLN A 13 -17.61 26.83 -6.46
CA GLN A 13 -16.56 27.08 -7.43
C GLN A 13 -15.24 27.46 -6.74
N GLU A 14 -15.28 28.30 -5.70
CA GLU A 14 -14.10 28.65 -4.91
C GLU A 14 -13.48 27.41 -4.26
N ARG A 15 -14.31 26.57 -3.62
CA ARG A 15 -13.84 25.32 -3.00
C ARG A 15 -13.26 24.35 -4.02
N LEU A 16 -13.88 24.24 -5.19
CA LEU A 16 -13.36 23.42 -6.30
C LEU A 16 -12.03 23.98 -6.82
N GLY A 17 -11.86 25.30 -6.84
CA GLY A 17 -10.57 25.94 -7.12
C GLY A 17 -9.47 25.45 -6.18
N SER A 18 -9.72 25.51 -4.87
CA SER A 18 -8.75 25.05 -3.87
C SER A 18 -8.39 23.56 -3.99
N ILE A 19 -9.35 22.70 -4.35
CA ILE A 19 -9.09 21.27 -4.57
C ILE A 19 -8.23 21.05 -5.82
N ARG A 20 -8.51 21.78 -6.92
CA ARG A 20 -7.71 21.69 -8.15
C ARG A 20 -6.28 22.14 -7.92
N ASP A 21 -6.07 23.20 -7.15
CA ASP A 21 -4.74 23.65 -6.77
C ASP A 21 -4.01 22.59 -5.93
N LEU A 22 -4.71 21.98 -4.97
CA LEU A 22 -4.14 20.90 -4.15
C LEU A 22 -3.74 19.70 -5.02
N GLU A 23 -4.59 19.28 -5.95
CA GLU A 23 -4.29 18.19 -6.89
C GLU A 23 -3.05 18.51 -7.73
N LYS A 24 -2.98 19.73 -8.27
CA LYS A 24 -1.83 20.20 -9.03
C LYS A 24 -0.54 20.13 -8.21
N TYR A 25 -0.54 20.73 -7.01
CA TYR A 25 0.65 20.74 -6.16
C TYR A 25 1.00 19.35 -5.62
N ALA A 26 0.02 18.48 -5.40
CA ALA A 26 0.27 17.09 -5.02
C ALA A 26 0.98 16.34 -6.15
N GLN A 27 0.55 16.54 -7.41
CA GLN A 27 1.19 15.96 -8.57
C GLN A 27 2.62 16.49 -8.75
N GLU A 28 2.81 17.81 -8.67
CA GLU A 28 4.15 18.44 -8.74
C GLU A 28 5.08 17.91 -7.65
N ALA A 29 4.59 17.79 -6.41
CA ALA A 29 5.37 17.24 -5.30
C ALA A 29 5.70 15.75 -5.51
N SER A 30 4.82 14.96 -6.13
CA SER A 30 5.12 13.57 -6.51
C SER A 30 6.23 13.53 -7.56
N SER A 31 6.06 14.27 -8.65
CA SER A 31 7.05 14.32 -9.74
C SER A 31 8.42 14.83 -9.27
N ALA A 32 8.46 15.82 -8.37
CA ALA A 32 9.70 16.30 -7.77
C ALA A 32 10.41 15.23 -6.93
N ARG A 33 9.66 14.42 -6.18
CA ARG A 33 10.23 13.29 -5.40
C ARG A 33 10.77 12.20 -6.31
N ASP A 34 10.10 11.92 -7.42
CA ASP A 34 10.56 10.95 -8.41
C ASP A 34 11.84 11.42 -9.11
N ALA A 35 11.89 12.70 -9.48
CA ALA A 35 13.09 13.32 -10.04
C ALA A 35 14.26 13.30 -9.05
N LEU A 36 14.00 13.61 -7.76
CA LEU A 36 15.00 13.51 -6.71
C LEU A 36 15.52 12.08 -6.55
N ARG A 37 14.62 11.08 -6.51
CA ARG A 37 15.01 9.67 -6.42
C ARG A 37 15.86 9.24 -7.62
N ALA A 38 15.50 9.66 -8.82
CA ALA A 38 16.26 9.36 -10.03
C ALA A 38 17.65 10.01 -10.00
N ALA A 39 17.76 11.25 -9.51
CA ALA A 39 19.03 11.94 -9.34
C ALA A 39 19.91 11.27 -8.27
N GLU A 40 19.33 10.88 -7.13
CA GLU A 40 20.02 10.13 -6.07
C GLU A 40 20.59 8.81 -6.58
N SER A 41 19.83 8.05 -7.37
CA SER A 41 20.31 6.80 -7.98
C SER A 41 21.50 7.04 -8.91
N LYS A 42 21.40 8.04 -9.81
CA LYS A 42 22.50 8.39 -10.71
C LYS A 42 23.76 8.82 -9.96
N LEU A 43 23.60 9.56 -8.85
CA LEU A 43 24.71 9.95 -8.00
C LEU A 43 25.37 8.73 -7.34
N ALA A 44 24.57 7.76 -6.87
CA ALA A 44 25.08 6.50 -6.32
C ALA A 44 25.85 5.65 -7.35
N ASP A 45 25.33 5.59 -8.58
CA ASP A 45 26.01 4.90 -9.69
C ASP A 45 27.34 5.58 -10.03
N ALA A 46 27.35 6.91 -10.12
CA ALA A 46 28.55 7.71 -10.39
C ALA A 46 29.60 7.57 -9.27
N TRP A 47 29.16 7.58 -8.01
CA TRP A 47 30.03 7.33 -6.86
C TRP A 47 30.68 5.94 -6.93
N THR A 48 29.90 4.92 -7.28
CA THR A 48 30.39 3.55 -7.44
C THR A 48 31.38 3.45 -8.60
N ALA A 49 31.12 4.12 -9.72
CA ALA A 49 32.04 4.19 -10.85
C ALA A 49 33.35 4.89 -10.48
N ALA A 50 33.30 6.00 -9.74
CA ALA A 50 34.49 6.70 -9.24
C ALA A 50 35.32 5.79 -8.32
N THR A 51 34.66 5.10 -7.38
CA THR A 51 35.34 4.16 -6.48
C THR A 51 36.01 3.02 -7.26
N LYS A 52 35.35 2.48 -8.29
CA LYS A 52 35.93 1.46 -9.19
C LYS A 52 37.11 1.98 -10.01
N ALA A 53 37.10 3.27 -10.36
CA ALA A 53 38.21 3.94 -11.03
C ALA A 53 39.38 4.28 -10.10
N GLY A 54 39.31 3.89 -8.82
CA GLY A 54 40.39 4.06 -7.84
C GLY A 54 40.32 5.36 -7.04
N TRP A 55 39.26 6.17 -7.20
CA TRP A 55 39.07 7.36 -6.38
C TRP A 55 38.76 6.97 -4.94
N THR A 56 39.48 7.56 -3.99
CA THR A 56 39.20 7.39 -2.57
C THR A 56 38.12 8.35 -2.09
N VAL A 57 37.43 7.97 -1.01
CA VAL A 57 36.36 8.79 -0.41
C VAL A 57 36.88 10.15 0.03
N ASP A 58 38.13 10.22 0.53
CA ASP A 58 38.73 11.47 1.00
C ASP A 58 39.10 12.41 -0.15
N GLU A 59 39.46 11.88 -1.33
CA GLU A 59 39.67 12.68 -2.54
C GLU A 59 38.35 13.26 -3.05
N LEU A 60 37.31 12.44 -3.13
CA LEU A 60 35.97 12.91 -3.53
C LEU A 60 35.44 13.97 -2.56
N ARG A 61 35.66 13.78 -1.25
CA ARG A 61 35.29 14.77 -0.22
C ARG A 61 36.09 16.06 -0.34
N LYS A 62 37.39 16.00 -0.64
CA LYS A 62 38.22 17.21 -0.90
C LYS A 62 37.74 17.98 -2.13
N LEU A 63 37.14 17.29 -3.10
CA LEU A 63 36.49 17.91 -4.27
C LEU A 63 35.08 18.43 -4.00
N GLY A 64 34.57 18.29 -2.76
CA GLY A 64 33.23 18.73 -2.38
C GLY A 64 32.11 17.79 -2.84
N ILE A 65 32.45 16.58 -3.32
CA ILE A 65 31.46 15.57 -3.70
C ILE A 65 31.15 14.76 -2.45
N GLU A 66 29.95 14.95 -1.91
CA GLU A 66 29.51 14.20 -0.75
C GLU A 66 29.01 12.80 -1.15
N GLN A 67 29.25 11.83 -0.27
CA GLN A 67 28.76 10.48 -0.46
C GLN A 67 27.23 10.49 -0.44
N PRO A 68 26.54 9.90 -1.45
CA PRO A 68 25.09 9.82 -1.43
C PRO A 68 24.64 9.10 -0.15
N GLY A 69 23.65 9.69 0.53
CA GLY A 69 23.08 9.12 1.74
C GLY A 69 22.66 7.68 1.47
N SER A 70 23.39 6.72 2.04
CA SER A 70 23.04 5.32 1.95
C SER A 70 21.62 5.19 2.51
N ARG A 71 20.64 4.89 1.64
CA ARG A 71 19.36 4.32 2.07
C ARG A 71 19.68 2.95 2.67
N ARG A 72 20.30 2.92 3.85
CA ARG A 72 20.32 1.75 4.72
C ARG A 72 18.85 1.39 4.90
N GLY A 73 18.45 0.27 4.31
CA GLY A 73 17.11 -0.26 4.39
C GLY A 73 16.68 -0.36 5.84
N GLY A 74 16.02 0.69 6.32
CA GLY A 74 15.37 0.69 7.61
C GLY A 74 14.26 -0.34 7.54
N ARG A 75 14.39 -1.38 8.38
CA ARG A 75 13.42 -2.45 8.64
C ARG A 75 11.97 -1.99 8.38
N PRO A 76 11.14 -2.77 7.66
CA PRO A 76 9.74 -2.43 7.45
C PRO A 76 9.06 -2.18 8.79
N ARG A 77 8.62 -0.94 9.05
CA ARG A 77 7.69 -0.67 10.13
C ARG A 77 6.34 -1.16 9.63
N THR A 78 5.95 -2.36 10.05
CA THR A 78 4.58 -2.85 9.90
C THR A 78 3.65 -1.78 10.48
N ALA A 79 2.87 -1.14 9.60
CA ALA A 79 1.79 -0.28 10.01
C ALA A 79 0.73 -1.17 10.65
N ALA A 80 0.80 -1.36 11.97
CA ALA A 80 -0.28 -1.94 12.73
C ALA A 80 -1.51 -1.05 12.54
N SER A 81 -2.48 -1.61 11.82
CA SER A 81 -3.79 -1.06 11.52
C SER A 81 -4.38 -0.33 12.73
N ARG A 82 -4.54 0.99 12.62
CA ARG A 82 -5.41 1.76 13.51
C ARG A 82 -6.86 1.49 13.11
N ARG A 83 -7.39 0.34 13.49
CA ARG A 83 -8.84 0.12 13.51
C ARG A 83 -9.37 0.63 14.84
N GLY A 84 -9.84 1.88 14.81
CA GLY A 84 -10.49 2.51 15.94
C GLY A 84 -11.78 1.78 16.35
N SER A 85 -11.96 1.72 17.68
CA SER A 85 -13.23 1.95 18.37
C SER A 85 -14.44 1.09 17.99
N ALA A 86 -14.64 0.00 18.76
CA ALA A 86 -15.97 -0.44 19.16
C ALA A 86 -15.96 -0.74 20.67
N THR A 87 -16.40 0.25 21.43
CA THR A 87 -16.71 0.15 22.85
C THR A 87 -17.94 -0.73 23.04
N LYS A 88 -17.82 -1.91 23.66
CA LYS A 88 -18.84 -2.39 24.60
C LYS A 88 -18.34 -3.55 25.46
N LYS A 89 -18.35 -3.29 26.77
CA LYS A 89 -18.36 -4.28 27.85
C LYS A 89 -19.43 -5.36 27.61
N ARG A 90 -19.13 -6.60 27.99
CA ARG A 90 -19.99 -7.62 28.64
C ARG A 90 -19.08 -8.83 28.87
N ASP A 91 -18.44 -8.95 30.02
CA ASP A 91 -18.95 -9.56 31.27
C ASP A 91 -19.34 -11.04 31.11
N ALA A 92 -18.68 -11.84 31.94
CA ALA A 92 -19.03 -13.15 32.49
C ALA A 92 -19.45 -14.34 31.58
N SER A 93 -18.70 -15.43 31.79
CA SER A 93 -19.18 -16.79 32.05
C SER A 93 -20.14 -17.47 31.07
N THR A 94 -19.63 -18.49 30.36
CA THR A 94 -20.13 -19.86 30.59
C THR A 94 -19.12 -20.91 30.10
N LYS A 95 -18.43 -21.53 31.06
CA LYS A 95 -17.71 -22.79 30.87
C LYS A 95 -18.64 -23.90 31.36
N LYS A 96 -19.31 -24.61 30.45
CA LYS A 96 -19.90 -25.93 30.69
C LYS A 96 -20.47 -26.55 29.41
N ARG A 97 -20.48 -27.89 29.37
CA ARG A 97 -20.91 -28.84 28.31
C ARG A 97 -19.71 -29.33 27.51
N ASP A 98 -18.99 -30.36 27.94
CA ASP A 98 -19.39 -31.74 28.32
C ASP A 98 -20.30 -32.42 27.28
N ALA A 99 -19.87 -33.63 26.92
CA ALA A 99 -20.58 -34.69 26.16
C ALA A 99 -20.72 -34.45 24.64
N SER A 100 -20.43 -35.39 23.74
CA SER A 100 -19.97 -36.77 23.88
C SER A 100 -19.38 -37.20 22.54
N THR A 101 -18.30 -37.97 22.63
CA THR A 101 -17.84 -38.90 21.61
C THR A 101 -18.95 -39.91 21.34
N GLU A 102 -19.55 -39.87 20.15
CA GLU A 102 -20.19 -41.05 19.57
C GLU A 102 -19.53 -41.34 18.23
N ARG A 103 -18.98 -42.55 18.18
CA ARG A 103 -18.15 -43.13 17.14
C ARG A 103 -18.98 -44.25 16.54
N GLU A 104 -19.53 -44.00 15.34
CA GLU A 104 -19.93 -44.98 14.30
C GLU A 104 -20.95 -46.10 14.68
N PRO A 105 -21.56 -46.89 13.77
CA PRO A 105 -21.12 -47.20 12.40
C PRO A 105 -22.20 -47.30 11.29
N ALA A 106 -21.70 -47.51 10.06
CA ALA A 106 -22.21 -48.43 9.04
C ALA A 106 -23.41 -48.05 8.11
N GLN A 107 -23.06 -48.03 6.82
CA GLN A 107 -23.74 -48.65 5.66
C GLN A 107 -24.96 -47.94 5.05
N ALA A 108 -24.85 -47.55 3.76
CA ALA A 108 -25.33 -48.38 2.64
C ALA A 108 -25.18 -47.65 1.30
N ALA A 109 -24.83 -48.43 0.29
CA ALA A 109 -24.63 -48.09 -1.11
C ALA A 109 -25.82 -47.36 -1.77
N THR A 110 -25.51 -46.50 -2.75
CA THR A 110 -26.10 -46.59 -4.10
C THR A 110 -25.34 -45.66 -5.05
N ASP A 111 -24.50 -46.26 -5.91
CA ASP A 111 -24.28 -45.80 -7.28
C ASP A 111 -25.63 -45.92 -8.01
N PRO A 112 -26.03 -45.00 -8.91
CA PRO A 112 -25.54 -45.12 -10.28
C PRO A 112 -25.45 -43.81 -11.11
N ALA A 113 -24.82 -43.99 -12.28
CA ALA A 113 -25.15 -43.37 -13.57
C ALA A 113 -24.29 -42.17 -14.02
N ALA A 114 -23.20 -42.55 -14.70
CA ALA A 114 -22.95 -42.25 -16.12
C ALA A 114 -23.64 -40.99 -16.71
N GLY A 115 -22.81 -40.05 -17.14
CA GLY A 115 -23.19 -38.91 -17.98
C GLY A 115 -21.94 -38.36 -18.66
N ASP A 116 -21.42 -39.13 -19.61
CA ASP A 116 -20.40 -38.71 -20.57
C ASP A 116 -21.00 -37.55 -21.41
N ALA A 117 -20.60 -36.32 -21.12
CA ALA A 117 -20.99 -35.15 -21.90
C ALA A 117 -20.03 -35.01 -23.08
N GLU A 118 -20.45 -35.66 -24.15
CA GLU A 118 -20.10 -35.51 -25.56
C GLU A 118 -19.48 -34.14 -25.91
N SER A 119 -18.22 -34.19 -26.33
CA SER A 119 -17.52 -33.11 -27.01
C SER A 119 -17.87 -33.17 -28.50
N SER A 120 -18.75 -32.27 -28.96
CA SER A 120 -18.85 -31.89 -30.37
C SER A 120 -19.59 -30.57 -30.51
N ALA A 121 -18.85 -29.55 -30.96
CA ALA A 121 -19.41 -28.36 -31.60
C ALA A 121 -18.64 -28.16 -32.92
N GLN A 122 -19.25 -28.65 -34.00
CA GLN A 122 -19.26 -28.00 -35.31
C GLN A 122 -20.72 -27.68 -35.64
#